data_AF-A0A4R2HBN0-F1
#
_entry.id   AF-A0A4R2HBN0-F1
#
_cell.length_a   1.000
_cell.length_b   1.000
_cell.length_c   1.000
_cell.angle_alpha   90.00
_cell.angle_beta   90.00
_cell.angle_gamma   90.00
#
_symmetry.space_group_name_H-M   'P 1'
#
loop_
_entity.id
_entity.type
_entity.pdbx_description
1 polymer ?
#
loop_
_entity_poly.entity_id
_entity_poly.type
_entity_poly.pdbx_seq_one_letter_code
_entity_poly.pdbx_strand_id
1 'polypeptide(L)'
;MAGGKETTRQRMINIMYLVLLAMLALNVSDTVLDAFKNINDSLDTSKNNVNSSINQLFSAFENSKLKEEPARAKPIYEKAQQAKAAADELDNYIEGIKKQFIKAGDGINPETDDLVNRDNLDIAQDIMINKGEADKLKAKINATREKLISLLDPADRANVAFSLEAKDPERKRKGNWQATYFGEGTPLTAAMTVLTKLQADTKNAEAEVVKKLFGNMDKAQVNLDQFAAVAVAPTSYVIQGQPYTAEVFLTASDSRSTPDITVNGNKLSVKEGKGTYSGGTGSVGEFTWVGTVRVRQTDGQVKEYKTQPQKYQVAKPSATVSSTKMNVIYAGIPNPFTVSAAGFPLESIKASISSGSMSGSNGNYNVNLAGSQVGQEVSINVSASNAGKTVSLGSQKFRVKAIPKPIAKVGGRSGGDVASVQLKSESEIEADLDDFPFDVKFKIQRYKLTIIKPRSDAITISGSGGSFAGPVRAAINSITPGTRVFFEDIVSVGPDGRQNVLPSLAFTVK
;
A
#
# COMPACT_ATOMS: atom_id res chain seq x y z
N MET A 1 -2.57 74.70 77.15
CA MET A 1 -3.84 75.24 77.69
C MET A 1 -4.48 74.17 78.57
N ALA A 2 -5.00 74.59 79.73
CA ALA A 2 -5.74 73.80 80.74
C ALA A 2 -4.99 72.64 81.43
N GLY A 3 -4.02 72.97 82.28
CA GLY A 3 -3.42 72.06 83.27
C GLY A 3 -4.20 72.03 84.59
N GLY A 4 -5.42 71.47 84.57
CA GLY A 4 -6.11 71.09 85.81
C GLY A 4 -5.51 69.80 86.36
N LYS A 5 -5.05 69.77 87.62
CA LYS A 5 -4.62 68.53 88.27
C LYS A 5 -5.86 67.62 88.42
N GLU A 6 -6.03 66.67 87.50
CA GLU A 6 -7.07 65.64 87.60
C GLU A 6 -6.98 64.95 88.97
N THR A 7 -8.13 64.81 89.62
CA THR A 7 -8.23 64.06 90.87
C THR A 7 -7.83 62.61 90.62
N THR A 8 -7.25 61.92 91.60
CA THR A 8 -6.83 60.51 91.49
C THR A 8 -7.96 59.61 90.96
N ARG A 9 -9.22 59.95 91.27
CA ARG A 9 -10.43 59.29 90.77
C ARG A 9 -10.63 59.49 89.26
N GLN A 10 -10.47 60.70 88.74
CA GLN A 10 -10.56 60.98 87.29
C GLN A 10 -9.43 60.32 86.50
N ARG A 11 -8.21 60.27 87.06
CA ARG A 11 -7.12 59.49 86.46
C ARG A 11 -7.44 58.01 86.39
N MET A 12 -8.01 57.43 87.45
CA MET A 12 -8.46 56.03 87.43
C MET A 12 -9.57 55.79 86.40
N ILE A 13 -10.56 56.68 86.31
CA ILE A 13 -11.64 56.55 85.31
C ILE A 13 -11.09 56.67 83.89
N ASN A 14 -10.20 57.63 83.63
CA ASN A 14 -9.57 57.81 82.31
C ASN A 14 -8.68 56.62 81.93
N ILE A 15 -7.94 56.04 82.89
CA ILE A 15 -7.18 54.81 82.67
C ILE A 15 -8.13 53.65 82.38
N MET A 16 -9.23 53.49 83.12
CA MET A 16 -10.21 52.43 82.83
C MET A 16 -10.88 52.61 81.47
N TYR A 17 -11.19 53.85 81.07
CA TYR A 17 -11.78 54.13 79.75
C TYR A 17 -10.77 53.88 78.62
N LEU A 18 -9.49 54.25 78.82
CA LEU A 18 -8.41 53.90 77.89
C LEU A 18 -8.21 52.39 77.80
N VAL A 19 -8.26 51.67 78.92
CA VAL A 19 -8.13 50.21 78.96
C VAL A 19 -9.33 49.51 78.31
N LEU A 20 -10.56 49.99 78.55
CA LEU A 20 -11.77 49.48 77.88
C LEU A 20 -11.77 49.79 76.38
N LEU A 21 -11.40 51.00 75.99
CA LEU A 21 -11.30 51.40 74.59
C LEU A 21 -10.19 50.63 73.87
N ALA A 22 -9.06 50.36 74.56
CA ALA A 22 -8.00 49.50 74.05
C ALA A 22 -8.46 48.04 73.94
N MET A 23 -9.18 47.49 74.92
CA MET A 23 -9.75 46.13 74.83
C MET A 23 -10.76 46.00 73.69
N LEU A 24 -11.63 46.99 73.50
CA LEU A 24 -12.62 47.00 72.43
C LEU A 24 -11.97 47.21 71.04
N ALA A 25 -10.85 47.93 70.98
CA ALA A 25 -10.07 48.09 69.76
C ALA A 25 -9.17 46.88 69.43
N LEU A 26 -8.80 46.07 70.42
CA LEU A 26 -8.01 44.84 70.25
C LEU A 26 -8.88 43.63 69.89
N ASN A 27 -10.16 43.63 70.26
CA ASN A 27 -11.10 42.58 69.88
C ASN A 27 -11.56 42.74 68.42
N VAL A 28 -11.57 41.64 67.70
CA VAL A 28 -12.12 41.57 66.33
C VAL A 28 -13.65 41.53 66.42
N SER A 29 -14.34 42.26 65.55
CA SER A 29 -15.81 42.29 65.58
C SER A 29 -16.40 40.94 65.18
N ASP A 30 -17.46 40.51 65.87
CA ASP A 30 -18.13 39.22 65.60
C ASP A 30 -18.58 39.08 64.15
N THR A 31 -19.03 40.17 63.52
CA THR A 31 -19.43 40.19 62.11
C THR A 31 -18.28 39.83 61.15
N VAL A 32 -17.03 40.14 61.51
CA VAL A 32 -15.85 39.79 60.72
C VAL A 32 -15.51 38.32 60.93
N LEU A 33 -15.62 37.82 62.17
CA LEU A 33 -15.40 36.41 62.49
C LEU A 33 -16.45 35.50 61.82
N ASP A 34 -17.72 35.92 61.78
CA ASP A 34 -18.78 35.23 61.05
C ASP A 34 -18.50 35.17 59.54
N ALA A 35 -17.94 36.24 58.97
CA ALA A 35 -17.53 36.23 57.56
C ALA A 35 -16.42 35.21 57.30
N PHE A 36 -15.42 35.10 58.19
CA PHE A 36 -14.36 34.09 58.08
C PHE A 36 -14.91 32.66 58.20
N LYS A 37 -15.84 32.43 59.12
CA LYS A 37 -16.53 31.15 59.23
C LYS A 37 -17.29 30.80 57.95
N ASN A 38 -18.11 31.71 57.44
CA ASN A 38 -18.87 31.46 56.20
C ASN A 38 -17.96 31.16 55.00
N ILE A 39 -16.81 31.85 54.91
CA ILE A 39 -15.79 31.55 53.90
C ILE A 39 -15.18 30.17 54.14
N ASN A 40 -14.86 29.82 55.38
CA ASN A 40 -14.34 28.50 55.74
C ASN A 40 -15.29 27.38 55.32
N ASP A 41 -16.57 27.49 55.65
CA ASP A 41 -17.59 26.47 55.35
C ASP A 41 -17.82 26.35 53.83
N SER A 42 -17.79 27.48 53.12
CA SER A 42 -17.84 27.51 51.66
C SER A 42 -16.63 26.84 51.02
N LEU A 43 -15.42 27.08 51.54
CA LEU A 43 -14.19 26.45 51.07
C LEU A 43 -14.16 24.95 51.37
N ASP A 44 -14.64 24.52 52.55
CA ASP A 44 -14.72 23.09 52.88
C ASP A 44 -15.72 22.37 51.97
N THR A 45 -16.88 22.99 51.71
CA THR A 45 -17.85 22.51 50.72
C THR A 45 -17.21 22.40 49.32
N SER A 46 -16.46 23.42 48.90
CA SER A 46 -15.74 23.42 47.62
C SER A 46 -14.71 22.29 47.54
N LYS A 47 -13.89 22.11 48.59
CA LYS A 47 -12.93 21.01 48.73
C LYS A 47 -13.62 19.65 48.55
N ASN A 48 -14.74 19.42 49.24
CA ASN A 48 -15.48 18.17 49.19
C ASN A 48 -16.09 17.90 47.79
N ASN A 49 -16.58 18.94 47.12
CA ASN A 49 -17.10 18.84 45.74
C ASN A 49 -15.99 18.50 44.74
N VAL A 50 -14.82 19.12 44.86
CA VAL A 50 -13.66 18.83 44.00
C VAL A 50 -13.15 17.41 44.26
N ASN A 51 -13.06 16.98 45.53
CA ASN A 51 -12.67 15.61 45.89
C ASN A 51 -13.66 14.57 45.31
N SER A 52 -14.96 14.84 45.37
CA SER A 52 -15.98 13.99 44.75
C SER A 52 -15.80 13.93 43.23
N SER A 53 -15.53 15.06 42.59
CA SER A 53 -15.27 15.15 41.15
C SER A 53 -14.03 14.34 40.75
N ILE A 54 -12.95 14.40 41.55
CA ILE A 54 -11.75 13.60 41.32
C ILE A 54 -12.06 12.11 41.42
N ASN A 55 -12.77 11.67 42.46
CA ASN A 55 -13.13 10.27 42.64
C ASN A 55 -14.02 9.74 41.49
N GLN A 56 -14.89 10.59 40.93
CA GLN A 56 -15.65 10.30 39.72
C GLN A 56 -14.75 10.15 38.49
N LEU A 57 -13.73 11.00 38.32
CA LEU A 57 -12.75 10.85 37.23
C LEU A 57 -12.00 9.52 37.31
N PHE A 58 -11.52 9.14 38.50
CA PHE A 58 -10.87 7.84 38.70
C PHE A 58 -11.82 6.68 38.38
N SER A 59 -13.04 6.71 38.92
CA SER A 59 -14.06 5.69 38.67
C SER A 59 -14.42 5.58 37.18
N ALA A 60 -14.53 6.70 36.47
CA ALA A 60 -14.83 6.73 35.04
C ALA A 60 -13.68 6.14 34.23
N PHE A 61 -12.44 6.48 34.56
CA PHE A 61 -11.25 5.96 33.90
C PHE A 61 -11.07 4.45 34.10
N GLU A 62 -11.28 3.96 35.32
CA GLU A 62 -11.25 2.53 35.65
C GLU A 62 -12.33 1.74 34.92
N ASN A 63 -13.55 2.28 34.84
CA ASN A 63 -14.68 1.60 34.23
C ASN A 63 -14.70 1.63 32.70
N SER A 64 -13.87 2.47 32.08
CA SER A 64 -13.74 2.58 30.62
C SER A 64 -12.33 2.19 30.18
N LYS A 65 -11.42 3.16 30.15
CA LYS A 65 -10.08 3.09 29.55
C LYS A 65 -9.23 1.97 30.15
N LEU A 66 -9.31 1.73 31.46
CA LEU A 66 -8.52 0.68 32.11
C LEU A 66 -8.97 -0.74 31.74
N LYS A 67 -10.25 -0.93 31.40
CA LYS A 67 -10.80 -2.21 30.93
C LYS A 67 -10.58 -2.42 29.43
N GLU A 68 -10.77 -1.37 28.64
CA GLU A 68 -10.68 -1.42 27.18
C GLU A 68 -9.23 -1.46 26.68
N GLU A 69 -8.33 -0.67 27.29
CA GLU A 69 -6.94 -0.50 26.84
C GLU A 69 -5.94 -0.57 28.02
N PRO A 70 -5.87 -1.71 28.75
CA PRO A 70 -5.13 -1.83 30.01
C PRO A 70 -3.63 -1.52 29.88
N ALA A 71 -3.01 -1.87 28.75
CA ALA A 71 -1.58 -1.64 28.52
C ALA A 71 -1.23 -0.15 28.48
N ARG A 72 -2.12 0.69 27.93
CA ARG A 72 -1.94 2.16 27.85
C ARG A 72 -2.45 2.87 29.09
N ALA A 73 -3.57 2.40 29.64
CA ALA A 73 -4.25 3.05 30.75
C ALA A 73 -3.53 2.86 32.10
N LYS A 74 -2.89 1.71 32.34
CA LYS A 74 -2.17 1.42 33.60
C LYS A 74 -1.12 2.47 33.99
N PRO A 75 -0.12 2.81 33.14
CA PRO A 75 0.90 3.79 33.52
C PRO A 75 0.32 5.20 33.76
N ILE A 76 -0.74 5.58 33.04
CA ILE A 76 -1.45 6.84 33.25
C ILE A 76 -2.17 6.84 34.60
N TYR A 77 -2.87 5.74 34.90
CA TYR A 77 -3.59 5.54 36.14
C TYR A 77 -2.65 5.54 37.36
N GLU A 78 -1.51 4.87 37.27
CA GLU A 78 -0.48 4.87 38.32
C GLU A 78 0.06 6.29 38.59
N LYS A 79 0.36 7.07 37.54
CA LYS A 79 0.75 8.48 37.71
C LYS A 79 -0.36 9.31 38.37
N ALA A 80 -1.62 9.09 37.99
CA ALA A 80 -2.74 9.79 38.61
C ALA A 80 -2.90 9.41 40.09
N GLN A 81 -2.72 8.14 40.45
CA GLN A 81 -2.69 7.70 41.85
C GLN A 81 -1.54 8.34 42.63
N GLN A 82 -0.37 8.52 42.03
CA GLN A 82 0.74 9.24 42.66
C GLN A 82 0.40 10.72 42.93
N ALA A 83 -0.35 11.37 42.02
CA ALA A 83 -0.85 12.73 42.23
C ALA A 83 -1.84 12.79 43.41
N LYS A 84 -2.80 11.87 43.45
CA LYS A 84 -3.75 11.73 44.56
C LYS A 84 -3.05 11.52 45.91
N ALA A 85 -2.09 10.60 45.96
CA ALA A 85 -1.32 10.33 47.17
C ALA A 85 -0.53 11.55 47.66
N ALA A 86 0.05 12.35 46.74
CA ALA A 86 0.77 13.57 47.09
C ALA A 86 -0.16 14.66 47.67
N ALA A 87 -1.36 14.80 47.11
CA ALA A 87 -2.37 15.73 47.59
C ALA A 87 -2.94 15.30 48.95
N ASP A 88 -3.27 14.01 49.11
CA ASP A 88 -3.79 13.45 50.35
C ASP A 88 -2.76 13.54 51.50
N GLU A 89 -1.46 13.41 51.23
CA GLU A 89 -0.42 13.62 52.25
C GLU A 89 -0.44 15.05 52.80
N LEU A 90 -0.57 16.06 51.94
CA LEU A 90 -0.64 17.46 52.34
C LEU A 90 -1.96 17.77 53.05
N ASP A 91 -3.08 17.27 52.54
CA ASP A 91 -4.41 17.46 53.14
C ASP A 91 -4.46 16.88 54.57
N ASN A 92 -3.93 15.66 54.76
CA ASN A 92 -3.84 15.03 56.08
C ASN A 92 -2.93 15.81 57.04
N TYR A 93 -1.84 16.40 56.54
CA TYR A 93 -0.97 17.23 57.34
C TYR A 93 -1.69 18.52 57.79
N ILE A 94 -2.43 19.16 56.88
CA ILE A 94 -3.24 20.35 57.21
C ILE A 94 -4.35 20.01 58.21
N GLU A 95 -5.07 18.89 58.03
CA GLU A 95 -6.05 18.41 59.00
C GLU A 95 -5.43 18.15 60.38
N GLY A 96 -4.18 17.68 60.43
CA GLY A 96 -3.41 17.56 61.66
C GLY A 96 -3.25 18.90 62.38
N ILE A 97 -2.93 19.97 61.65
CA ILE A 97 -2.81 21.33 62.21
C ILE A 97 -4.18 21.86 62.66
N LYS A 98 -5.24 21.69 61.85
CA LYS A 98 -6.60 22.10 62.20
C LYS A 98 -7.08 21.45 63.51
N LYS A 99 -6.77 20.17 63.72
CA LYS A 99 -7.04 19.47 65.00
C LYS A 99 -6.27 20.07 66.18
N GLN A 100 -5.04 20.55 65.97
CA GLN A 100 -4.30 21.26 67.02
C GLN A 100 -4.97 22.60 67.36
N PHE A 101 -5.47 23.34 66.35
CA PHE A 101 -6.21 24.58 66.56
C PHE A 101 -7.50 24.34 67.35
N ILE A 102 -8.29 23.33 66.96
CA ILE A 102 -9.52 22.97 67.67
C ILE A 102 -9.21 22.61 69.13
N LYS A 103 -8.18 21.80 69.37
CA LYS A 103 -7.80 21.39 70.74
C LYS A 103 -7.32 22.56 71.60
N ALA A 104 -6.52 23.46 71.03
CA ALA A 104 -6.01 24.62 71.74
C ALA A 104 -7.06 25.72 71.93
N GLY A 105 -8.08 25.75 71.07
CA GLY A 105 -9.21 26.68 71.13
C GLY A 105 -10.43 26.16 71.90
N ASP A 106 -10.26 25.19 72.80
CA ASP A 106 -11.29 24.57 73.65
C ASP A 106 -12.43 23.84 72.91
N GLY A 107 -12.17 23.41 71.67
CA GLY A 107 -13.08 22.60 70.88
C GLY A 107 -14.00 23.41 69.96
N ILE A 108 -15.06 22.75 69.51
CA ILE A 108 -16.12 23.32 68.66
C ILE A 108 -17.36 23.52 69.52
N ASN A 109 -17.96 24.70 69.44
CA ASN A 109 -19.23 25.00 70.07
C ASN A 109 -20.35 24.23 69.35
N PRO A 110 -21.10 23.34 70.03
CA PRO A 110 -22.11 22.50 69.41
C PRO A 110 -23.36 23.27 68.93
N GLU A 111 -23.60 24.48 69.42
CA GLU A 111 -24.76 25.30 69.01
C GLU A 111 -24.49 26.08 67.74
N THR A 112 -23.26 26.59 67.59
CA THR A 112 -22.87 27.41 66.44
C THR A 112 -22.09 26.63 65.39
N ASP A 113 -21.56 25.44 65.71
CA ASP A 113 -20.61 24.66 64.91
C ASP A 113 -19.32 25.46 64.56
N ASP A 114 -18.88 26.34 65.47
CA ASP A 114 -17.69 27.19 65.33
C ASP A 114 -16.66 26.91 66.42
N LEU A 115 -15.43 27.38 66.24
CA LEU A 115 -14.40 27.34 67.28
C LEU A 115 -14.84 28.15 68.51
N VAL A 116 -14.63 27.61 69.72
CA VAL A 116 -15.00 28.31 70.96
C VAL A 116 -14.20 29.60 71.12
N ASN A 117 -12.87 29.54 71.05
CA ASN A 117 -11.98 30.70 71.15
C ASN A 117 -11.63 31.29 69.76
N ARG A 118 -12.64 31.52 68.91
CA ARG A 118 -12.46 31.89 67.50
C ARG A 118 -11.74 33.23 67.25
N ASP A 119 -11.84 34.16 68.18
CA ASP A 119 -11.25 35.51 68.17
C ASP A 119 -9.82 35.54 68.74
N ASN A 120 -9.37 34.47 69.38
CA ASN A 120 -8.07 34.40 70.03
C ASN A 120 -6.92 34.64 69.02
N LEU A 121 -6.01 35.54 69.37
CA LEU A 121 -4.90 35.98 68.51
C LEU A 121 -3.59 35.20 68.75
N ASP A 122 -3.47 34.49 69.87
CA ASP A 122 -2.22 33.87 70.32
C ASP A 122 -2.10 32.41 69.88
N ILE A 123 -3.19 31.65 69.86
CA ILE A 123 -3.18 30.19 69.61
C ILE A 123 -2.58 29.88 68.24
N ALA A 124 -3.05 30.55 67.19
CA ALA A 124 -2.57 30.33 65.84
C ALA A 124 -1.10 30.74 65.70
N GLN A 125 -0.72 31.89 66.28
CA GLN A 125 0.66 32.38 66.26
C GLN A 125 1.61 31.43 66.99
N ASP A 126 1.23 30.92 68.16
CA ASP A 126 2.05 30.00 68.94
C ASP A 126 2.32 28.69 68.17
N ILE A 127 1.28 28.08 67.59
CA ILE A 127 1.41 26.82 66.86
C ILE A 127 2.16 27.02 65.55
N MET A 128 1.80 28.04 64.77
CA MET A 128 2.31 28.20 63.41
C MET A 128 3.68 28.88 63.38
N ILE A 129 3.90 29.90 64.21
CA ILE A 129 5.13 30.69 64.22
C ILE A 129 6.09 30.16 65.29
N ASN A 130 5.70 30.16 66.57
CA ASN A 130 6.63 29.84 67.66
C ASN A 130 7.08 28.37 67.65
N LYS A 131 6.17 27.44 67.34
CA LYS A 131 6.45 26.00 67.20
C LYS A 131 6.91 25.61 65.79
N GLY A 132 6.95 26.55 64.84
CA GLY A 132 7.50 26.35 63.50
C GLY A 132 6.66 25.47 62.56
N GLU A 133 5.37 25.24 62.84
CA GLU A 133 4.52 24.45 61.93
C GLU A 133 4.29 25.13 60.58
N ALA A 134 4.33 26.47 60.51
CA ALA A 134 4.21 27.20 59.25
C ALA A 134 5.39 26.96 58.30
N ASP A 135 6.60 26.77 58.83
CA ASP A 135 7.79 26.47 58.01
C ASP A 135 7.68 25.08 57.37
N LYS A 136 7.26 24.09 58.18
CA LYS A 136 7.02 22.72 57.72
C LYS A 136 5.89 22.68 56.70
N LEU A 137 4.79 23.41 56.96
CA LEU A 137 3.66 23.52 56.04
C LEU A 137 4.08 24.16 54.72
N LYS A 138 4.82 25.27 54.74
CA LYS A 138 5.35 25.93 53.55
C LYS A 138 6.21 24.98 52.71
N ALA A 139 7.11 24.23 53.36
CA ALA A 139 7.94 23.24 52.68
C ALA A 139 7.10 22.13 52.03
N LYS A 140 6.10 21.60 52.75
CA LYS A 140 5.20 20.57 52.23
C LYS A 140 4.33 21.06 51.06
N ILE A 141 3.80 22.28 51.12
CA ILE A 141 3.02 22.89 50.03
C ILE A 141 3.86 22.93 48.74
N ASN A 142 5.07 23.49 48.83
CA ASN A 142 5.93 23.65 47.66
C ASN A 142 6.46 22.29 47.15
N ALA A 143 6.75 21.33 48.04
CA ALA A 143 7.12 19.98 47.65
C ALA A 143 5.98 19.23 46.94
N THR A 144 4.74 19.35 47.42
CA THR A 144 3.56 18.77 46.77
C THR A 144 3.35 19.39 45.40
N ARG A 145 3.47 20.72 45.28
CA ARG A 145 3.40 21.43 43.99
C ARG A 145 4.42 20.87 42.99
N GLU A 146 5.68 20.78 43.35
CA GLU A 146 6.73 20.26 42.45
C GLU A 146 6.50 18.79 42.07
N LYS A 147 6.06 17.97 43.04
CA LYS A 147 5.71 16.57 42.78
C LYS A 147 4.56 16.47 41.76
N LEU A 148 3.51 17.28 41.91
CA LEU A 148 2.39 17.35 40.97
C LEU A 148 2.84 17.79 39.57
N ILE A 149 3.70 18.80 39.44
CA ILE A 149 4.28 19.23 38.15
C ILE A 149 5.10 18.09 37.52
N SER A 150 5.90 17.37 38.32
CA SER A 150 6.82 16.35 37.83
C SER A 150 6.12 15.16 37.15
N LEU A 151 4.86 14.89 37.54
CA LEU A 151 4.04 13.82 36.97
C LEU A 151 3.55 14.13 35.55
N LEU A 152 3.53 15.41 35.17
CA LEU A 152 3.12 15.88 33.84
C LEU A 152 4.29 15.86 32.85
N ASP A 153 3.96 15.62 31.59
CA ASP A 153 4.91 15.68 30.49
C ASP A 153 5.37 17.12 30.24
N PRO A 154 6.61 17.36 29.76
CA PRO A 154 7.18 18.70 29.64
C PRO A 154 6.32 19.70 28.87
N ALA A 155 5.61 19.24 27.83
CA ALA A 155 4.72 20.07 27.01
C ALA A 155 3.46 20.53 27.77
N ASP A 156 3.00 19.73 28.73
CA ASP A 156 1.79 20.02 29.50
C ASP A 156 2.11 20.92 30.72
N ARG A 157 3.37 20.94 31.20
CA ARG A 157 3.80 21.78 32.35
C ARG A 157 3.63 23.28 32.15
N ALA A 158 3.78 23.77 30.92
CA ALA A 158 3.71 25.21 30.63
C ALA A 158 2.29 25.79 30.71
N ASN A 159 1.27 24.93 30.66
CA ASN A 159 -0.14 25.32 30.55
C ASN A 159 -0.94 25.03 31.84
N VAL A 160 -0.25 24.80 32.96
CA VAL A 160 -0.85 24.42 34.23
C VAL A 160 -0.72 25.57 35.20
N ALA A 161 -1.85 26.11 35.66
CA ALA A 161 -1.89 27.28 36.52
C ALA A 161 -2.23 26.88 37.96
N PHE A 162 -1.21 26.47 38.73
CA PHE A 162 -1.43 26.07 40.12
C PHE A 162 -1.63 27.27 41.05
N SER A 163 -2.77 27.28 41.76
CA SER A 163 -3.01 28.16 42.90
C SER A 163 -2.30 27.70 44.18
N LEU A 164 -1.85 26.43 44.22
CA LEU A 164 -1.11 25.85 45.33
C LEU A 164 0.35 26.33 45.33
N GLU A 165 0.59 27.47 45.97
CA GLU A 165 1.94 28.01 46.15
C GLU A 165 2.05 28.75 47.49
N ALA A 166 3.13 28.48 48.23
CA ALA A 166 3.46 29.20 49.45
C ALA A 166 4.66 30.14 49.19
N LYS A 167 4.37 31.30 48.61
CA LYS A 167 5.34 32.34 48.24
C LYS A 167 5.25 33.55 49.18
N ASP A 168 6.39 34.15 49.48
CA ASP A 168 6.42 35.37 50.28
C ASP A 168 5.72 36.53 49.53
N PRO A 169 4.94 37.37 50.23
CA PRO A 169 4.18 38.45 49.59
C PRO A 169 5.10 39.48 48.94
N GLU A 170 4.73 39.97 47.76
CA GLU A 170 5.50 40.96 47.00
C GLU A 170 5.67 42.27 47.78
N ARG A 171 4.65 42.66 48.56
CA ARG A 171 4.69 43.81 49.46
C ARG A 171 5.00 43.33 50.87
N LYS A 172 6.24 43.52 51.32
CA LYS A 172 6.75 43.13 52.65
C LYS A 172 6.20 43.96 53.82
N ARG A 173 4.88 44.17 53.91
CA ARG A 173 4.26 44.87 55.05
C ARG A 173 4.30 44.07 56.36
N LYS A 174 4.24 42.73 56.30
CA LYS A 174 4.20 41.81 57.46
C LYS A 174 5.30 40.72 57.45
N GLY A 175 6.33 40.84 56.62
CA GLY A 175 7.43 39.87 56.56
C GLY A 175 7.21 38.72 55.57
N ASN A 176 7.51 37.48 55.97
CA ASN A 176 7.43 36.27 55.14
C ASN A 176 5.98 35.73 55.04
N TRP A 177 5.77 34.68 54.22
CA TRP A 177 4.47 34.02 54.03
C TRP A 177 3.83 33.61 55.36
N GLN A 178 4.62 33.03 56.26
CA GLN A 178 4.21 32.54 57.57
C GLN A 178 3.62 33.68 58.41
N ALA A 179 4.37 34.77 58.58
CA ALA A 179 3.94 35.93 59.36
C ALA A 179 2.75 36.68 58.73
N THR A 180 2.58 36.57 57.41
CA THR A 180 1.46 37.20 56.71
C THR A 180 0.14 36.50 56.99
N TYR A 181 0.15 35.17 57.00
CA TYR A 181 -1.07 34.36 57.17
C TYR A 181 -1.33 33.92 58.61
N PHE A 182 -0.28 33.79 59.43
CA PHE A 182 -0.37 33.23 60.80
C PHE A 182 0.37 34.08 61.85
N GLY A 183 0.82 35.28 61.49
CA GLY A 183 1.53 36.16 62.40
C GLY A 183 0.61 36.90 63.38
N GLU A 184 1.21 37.86 64.09
CA GLU A 184 0.52 38.65 65.12
C GLU A 184 -0.75 39.34 64.60
N GLY A 185 -1.80 39.25 65.42
CA GLY A 185 -3.11 39.83 65.14
C GLY A 185 -3.97 39.03 64.15
N THR A 186 -3.63 37.76 63.88
CA THR A 186 -4.50 36.84 63.12
C THR A 186 -5.38 36.04 64.09
N PRO A 187 -6.71 36.22 64.07
CA PRO A 187 -7.63 35.40 64.86
C PRO A 187 -7.57 33.93 64.47
N LEU A 188 -7.85 33.05 65.45
CA LEU A 188 -7.86 31.61 65.26
C LEU A 188 -8.78 31.17 64.10
N THR A 189 -9.97 31.79 63.96
CA THR A 189 -10.87 31.48 62.84
C THR A 189 -10.28 31.87 61.49
N ALA A 190 -9.59 33.01 61.40
CA ALA A 190 -8.95 33.44 60.15
C ALA A 190 -7.81 32.49 59.75
N ALA A 191 -7.01 32.05 60.72
CA ALA A 191 -5.97 31.05 60.52
C ALA A 191 -6.56 29.69 60.07
N MET A 192 -7.69 29.27 60.67
CA MET A 192 -8.43 28.08 60.25
C MET A 192 -8.91 28.21 58.79
N THR A 193 -9.49 29.35 58.41
CA THR A 193 -9.93 29.61 57.03
C THR A 193 -8.77 29.52 56.04
N VAL A 194 -7.57 30.01 56.39
CA VAL A 194 -6.37 29.89 55.54
C VAL A 194 -5.99 28.42 55.34
N LEU A 195 -6.02 27.60 56.38
CA LEU A 195 -5.74 26.17 56.26
C LEU A 195 -6.75 25.49 55.34
N THR A 196 -8.05 25.77 55.50
CA THR A 196 -9.09 25.23 54.62
C THR A 196 -8.94 25.71 53.17
N LYS A 197 -8.52 26.97 52.96
CA LYS A 197 -8.18 27.49 51.62
C LYS A 197 -7.04 26.70 50.98
N LEU A 198 -5.99 26.37 51.73
CA LEU A 198 -4.87 25.56 51.25
C LEU A 198 -5.29 24.13 50.89
N GLN A 199 -6.23 23.53 51.63
CA GLN A 199 -6.81 22.23 51.27
C GLN A 199 -7.60 22.31 49.96
N ALA A 200 -8.41 23.36 49.79
CA ALA A 200 -9.14 23.58 48.54
C ALA A 200 -8.18 23.78 47.34
N ASP A 201 -7.11 24.56 47.50
CA ASP A 201 -6.07 24.70 46.47
C ASP A 201 -5.39 23.37 46.15
N THR A 202 -5.10 22.57 47.18
CA THR A 202 -4.49 21.24 47.01
C THR A 202 -5.39 20.33 46.17
N LYS A 203 -6.69 20.31 46.45
CA LYS A 203 -7.66 19.52 45.68
C LYS A 203 -7.87 20.06 44.27
N ASN A 204 -7.84 21.38 44.07
CA ASN A 204 -7.89 21.96 42.73
C ASN A 204 -6.65 21.58 41.89
N ALA A 205 -5.46 21.65 42.48
CA ALA A 205 -4.22 21.23 41.82
C ALA A 205 -4.22 19.73 41.49
N GLU A 206 -4.67 18.88 42.41
CA GLU A 206 -4.88 17.45 42.17
C GLU A 206 -5.81 17.23 40.97
N ALA A 207 -6.98 17.90 40.95
CA ALA A 207 -7.95 17.77 39.88
C ALA A 207 -7.41 18.18 38.51
N GLU A 208 -6.64 19.26 38.44
CA GLU A 208 -6.04 19.73 37.18
C GLU A 208 -5.03 18.73 36.62
N VAL A 209 -4.14 18.20 37.49
CA VAL A 209 -3.17 17.16 37.09
C VAL A 209 -3.87 15.89 36.64
N VAL A 210 -4.83 15.40 37.43
CA VAL A 210 -5.56 14.16 37.11
C VAL A 210 -6.32 14.32 35.78
N LYS A 211 -6.98 15.45 35.53
CA LYS A 211 -7.66 15.74 34.26
C LYS A 211 -6.67 15.74 33.08
N LYS A 212 -5.48 16.34 33.23
CA LYS A 212 -4.46 16.35 32.17
C LYS A 212 -3.91 14.95 31.91
N LEU A 213 -3.59 14.20 32.95
CA LEU A 213 -3.11 12.82 32.84
C LEU A 213 -4.13 11.93 32.13
N PHE A 214 -5.40 11.98 32.53
CA PHE A 214 -6.46 11.20 31.89
C PHE A 214 -6.76 11.68 30.47
N GLY A 215 -6.70 12.99 30.20
CA GLY A 215 -6.86 13.54 28.85
C GLY A 215 -5.77 13.09 27.86
N ASN A 216 -4.58 12.71 28.34
CA ASN A 216 -3.53 12.15 27.48
C ASN A 216 -3.90 10.76 26.92
N MET A 217 -4.90 10.08 27.50
CA MET A 217 -5.43 8.83 26.94
C MET A 217 -6.16 9.04 25.60
N ASP A 218 -6.84 10.18 25.46
CA ASP A 218 -7.67 10.50 24.29
C ASP A 218 -6.86 11.13 23.13
N LYS A 219 -5.56 11.40 23.31
CA LYS A 219 -4.67 11.80 22.22
C LYS A 219 -4.50 10.62 21.24
N ALA A 220 -5.06 10.75 20.04
CA ALA A 220 -5.01 9.72 18.98
C ALA A 220 -3.56 9.42 18.57
N GLN A 221 -3.18 8.14 18.56
CA GLN A 221 -1.82 7.68 18.21
C GLN A 221 -1.53 7.65 16.72
N VAL A 222 -2.57 7.55 15.87
CA VAL A 222 -2.44 7.55 14.41
C VAL A 222 -3.44 8.56 13.86
N ASN A 223 -2.93 9.68 13.35
CA ASN A 223 -3.75 10.59 12.57
C ASN A 223 -3.81 10.05 11.14
N LEU A 224 -4.86 9.29 10.85
CA LEU A 224 -5.18 8.92 9.48
C LEU A 224 -5.64 10.18 8.74
N ASP A 225 -4.70 10.87 8.10
CA ASP A 225 -4.92 12.15 7.44
C ASP A 225 -4.96 12.04 5.90
N GLN A 226 -4.46 10.93 5.34
CA GLN A 226 -4.45 10.65 3.91
C GLN A 226 -5.38 9.50 3.58
N PHE A 227 -6.37 9.74 2.72
CA PHE A 227 -7.29 8.71 2.24
C PHE A 227 -7.16 8.54 0.73
N ALA A 228 -7.09 7.31 0.25
CA ALA A 228 -7.03 7.01 -1.16
C ALA A 228 -7.83 5.75 -1.49
N ALA A 229 -8.67 5.80 -2.52
CA ALA A 229 -9.27 4.61 -3.10
C ALA A 229 -8.20 3.85 -3.90
N VAL A 230 -8.05 2.56 -3.66
CA VAL A 230 -7.10 1.69 -4.33
C VAL A 230 -7.84 0.50 -4.92
N ALA A 231 -7.46 0.13 -6.15
CA ALA A 231 -7.91 -1.09 -6.80
C ALA A 231 -6.74 -2.07 -6.91
N VAL A 232 -6.94 -3.31 -6.50
CA VAL A 232 -5.94 -4.38 -6.56
C VAL A 232 -6.49 -5.49 -7.46
N ALA A 233 -5.81 -5.70 -8.58
CA ALA A 233 -6.14 -6.75 -9.54
C ALA A 233 -5.10 -7.88 -9.47
N PRO A 234 -5.51 -9.16 -9.49
CA PRO A 234 -4.59 -10.29 -9.35
C PRO A 234 -3.65 -10.46 -10.55
N THR A 235 -4.02 -9.94 -11.73
CA THR A 235 -3.21 -9.95 -12.95
C THR A 235 -3.35 -8.62 -13.69
N SER A 236 -2.26 -8.20 -14.34
CA SER A 236 -2.21 -7.03 -15.24
C SER A 236 -2.45 -7.38 -16.72
N TYR A 237 -2.70 -8.65 -17.04
CA TYR A 237 -2.96 -9.12 -18.40
C TYR A 237 -4.21 -10.00 -18.46
N VAL A 238 -5.12 -9.71 -19.40
CA VAL A 238 -6.34 -10.48 -19.66
C VAL A 238 -6.54 -10.69 -21.16
N ILE A 239 -7.07 -11.85 -21.53
CA ILE A 239 -7.42 -12.17 -22.92
C ILE A 239 -8.90 -11.86 -23.14
N GLN A 240 -9.25 -11.41 -24.35
CA GLN A 240 -10.64 -11.15 -24.73
C GLN A 240 -11.55 -12.37 -24.40
N GLY A 241 -12.65 -12.12 -23.68
CA GLY A 241 -13.57 -13.15 -23.21
C GLY A 241 -13.28 -13.69 -21.80
N GLN A 242 -12.13 -13.38 -21.21
CA GLN A 242 -11.88 -13.67 -19.80
C GLN A 242 -12.53 -12.61 -18.89
N PRO A 243 -13.20 -13.02 -17.79
CA PRO A 243 -13.70 -12.06 -16.81
C PRO A 243 -12.53 -11.40 -16.08
N TYR A 244 -12.57 -10.06 -15.98
CA TYR A 244 -11.62 -9.28 -15.20
C TYR A 244 -12.22 -9.00 -13.81
N THR A 245 -11.47 -9.30 -12.75
CA THR A 245 -11.86 -9.04 -11.36
C THR A 245 -10.79 -8.20 -10.67
N ALA A 246 -11.23 -7.24 -9.84
CA ALA A 246 -10.36 -6.42 -9.02
C ALA A 246 -11.06 -6.10 -7.69
N GLU A 247 -10.31 -6.08 -6.59
CA GLU A 247 -10.79 -5.64 -5.29
C GLU A 247 -10.62 -4.12 -5.19
N VAL A 248 -11.67 -3.40 -4.81
CA VAL A 248 -11.64 -1.93 -4.64
C VAL A 248 -11.92 -1.61 -3.19
N PHE A 249 -11.01 -0.88 -2.54
CA PHE A 249 -11.15 -0.51 -1.14
C PHE A 249 -10.57 0.87 -0.85
N LEU A 250 -11.02 1.47 0.24
CA LEU A 250 -10.49 2.72 0.76
C LEU A 250 -9.28 2.44 1.66
N THR A 251 -8.16 3.06 1.35
CA THR A 251 -6.94 3.03 2.16
C THR A 251 -6.79 4.32 2.93
N ALA A 252 -6.28 4.24 4.15
CA ALA A 252 -5.92 5.38 4.96
C ALA A 252 -4.46 5.26 5.39
N SER A 253 -3.70 6.34 5.31
CA SER A 253 -2.30 6.42 5.74
C SER A 253 -2.06 7.71 6.53
N ASP A 254 -0.98 7.71 7.31
CA ASP A 254 -0.49 8.89 8.04
C ASP A 254 0.66 9.51 7.25
N SER A 255 0.53 10.78 6.84
CA SER A 255 1.54 11.51 6.07
C SER A 255 2.89 11.66 6.78
N ARG A 256 2.91 11.55 8.12
CA ARG A 256 4.10 11.65 8.96
C ARG A 256 4.72 10.30 9.29
N SER A 257 4.02 9.20 9.00
CA SER A 257 4.53 7.86 9.23
C SER A 257 5.51 7.46 8.12
N THR A 258 6.62 6.81 8.53
CA THR A 258 7.64 6.26 7.63
C THR A 258 7.69 4.74 7.77
N PRO A 259 6.69 4.00 7.24
CA PRO A 259 6.68 2.56 7.33
C PRO A 259 7.87 1.94 6.59
N ASP A 260 8.37 0.81 7.09
CA ASP A 260 9.36 0.02 6.36
C ASP A 260 8.63 -0.89 5.36
N ILE A 261 8.79 -0.60 4.08
CA ILE A 261 8.14 -1.36 3.00
C ILE A 261 9.21 -2.14 2.24
N THR A 262 9.02 -3.45 2.15
CA THR A 262 9.88 -4.35 1.38
C THR A 262 9.09 -5.17 0.38
N VAL A 263 9.66 -5.47 -0.78
CA VAL A 263 9.12 -6.42 -1.76
C VAL A 263 10.15 -7.51 -2.00
N ASN A 264 9.75 -8.76 -1.77
CA ASN A 264 10.63 -9.94 -1.89
C ASN A 264 11.98 -9.77 -1.13
N GLY A 265 11.96 -9.06 0.02
CA GLY A 265 13.13 -8.78 0.85
C GLY A 265 13.88 -7.48 0.54
N ASN A 266 13.61 -6.82 -0.60
CA ASN A 266 14.26 -5.56 -0.96
C ASN A 266 13.45 -4.36 -0.47
N LYS A 267 14.11 -3.39 0.17
CA LYS A 267 13.46 -2.18 0.70
C LYS A 267 13.09 -1.20 -0.42
N LEU A 268 11.87 -0.66 -0.36
CA LEU A 268 11.38 0.35 -1.29
C LEU A 268 11.64 1.76 -0.76
N SER A 269 11.80 2.71 -1.68
CA SER A 269 11.73 4.14 -1.34
C SER A 269 10.29 4.50 -1.01
N VAL A 270 10.06 5.05 0.18
CA VAL A 270 8.73 5.45 0.65
C VAL A 270 8.61 6.97 0.57
N LYS A 271 7.55 7.45 -0.08
CA LYS A 271 7.17 8.86 -0.14
C LYS A 271 5.70 8.98 0.26
N GLU A 272 5.39 9.85 1.22
CA GLU A 272 4.01 10.06 1.72
C GLU A 272 3.33 8.76 2.16
N GLY A 273 4.06 7.90 2.87
CA GLY A 273 3.55 6.60 3.34
C GLY A 273 3.38 5.53 2.24
N LYS A 274 3.76 5.80 0.99
CA LYS A 274 3.63 4.89 -0.16
C LYS A 274 4.98 4.47 -0.71
N GLY A 275 5.18 3.18 -0.93
CA GLY A 275 6.35 2.63 -1.62
C GLY A 275 6.03 2.31 -3.08
N THR A 276 6.95 2.64 -3.99
CA THR A 276 6.83 2.28 -5.41
C THR A 276 7.69 1.06 -5.73
N TYR A 277 7.05 0.00 -6.23
CA TYR A 277 7.74 -1.18 -6.73
C TYR A 277 7.85 -1.14 -8.26
N SER A 278 9.01 -1.49 -8.79
CA SER A 278 9.24 -1.68 -10.23
C SER A 278 9.82 -3.08 -10.44
N GLY A 279 9.04 -3.95 -11.09
CA GLY A 279 9.45 -5.30 -11.44
C GLY A 279 10.35 -5.35 -12.68
N GLY A 280 11.18 -6.39 -12.78
CA GLY A 280 12.04 -6.61 -13.93
C GLY A 280 11.26 -7.12 -15.15
N THR A 281 11.59 -6.62 -16.35
CA THR A 281 10.92 -6.98 -17.61
C THR A 281 11.86 -7.63 -18.63
N GLY A 282 13.02 -8.12 -18.17
CA GLY A 282 14.08 -8.65 -19.04
C GLY A 282 13.81 -10.02 -19.67
N SER A 283 12.82 -10.78 -19.17
CA SER A 283 12.44 -12.08 -19.71
C SER A 283 10.92 -12.21 -19.83
N VAL A 284 10.50 -13.04 -20.80
CA VAL A 284 9.09 -13.37 -21.03
C VAL A 284 8.62 -14.34 -19.94
N GLY A 285 7.44 -14.10 -19.37
CA GLY A 285 6.88 -14.99 -18.35
C GLY A 285 5.89 -14.32 -17.40
N GLU A 286 5.35 -15.12 -16.48
CA GLU A 286 4.58 -14.64 -15.33
C GLU A 286 5.52 -14.43 -14.14
N PHE A 287 5.44 -13.26 -13.52
CA PHE A 287 6.23 -12.89 -12.36
C PHE A 287 5.31 -12.64 -11.17
N THR A 288 5.66 -13.22 -10.02
CA THR A 288 4.90 -13.07 -8.77
C THR A 288 5.72 -12.26 -7.76
N TRP A 289 5.06 -11.41 -6.97
CA TRP A 289 5.70 -10.65 -5.90
C TRP A 289 4.78 -10.47 -4.69
N VAL A 290 5.40 -10.29 -3.52
CA VAL A 290 4.70 -10.03 -2.25
C VAL A 290 5.31 -8.79 -1.60
N GLY A 291 4.46 -7.82 -1.29
CA GLY A 291 4.83 -6.66 -0.49
C GLY A 291 4.65 -6.94 1.00
N THR A 292 5.59 -6.47 1.81
CA THR A 292 5.53 -6.52 3.27
C THR A 292 5.70 -5.11 3.82
N VAL A 293 4.72 -4.65 4.58
CA VAL A 293 4.70 -3.34 5.24
C VAL A 293 4.86 -3.56 6.74
N ARG A 294 5.89 -2.97 7.34
CA ARG A 294 6.13 -2.97 8.78
C ARG A 294 5.89 -1.60 9.35
N VAL A 295 4.97 -1.51 10.30
CA VAL A 295 4.62 -0.28 11.00
C VAL A 295 5.03 -0.42 12.44
N ARG A 296 5.88 0.49 12.92
CA ARG A 296 6.17 0.60 14.36
C ARG A 296 4.97 1.26 15.02
N GLN A 297 4.29 0.51 15.86
CA GLN A 297 3.26 1.02 16.72
C GLN A 297 3.89 1.79 17.88
N THR A 298 3.10 2.66 18.46
CA THR A 298 3.46 3.58 19.54
C THR A 298 3.64 2.90 20.90
N ASP A 299 3.26 1.63 21.03
CA ASP A 299 3.66 0.74 22.13
C ASP A 299 5.08 0.15 21.94
N GLY A 300 5.76 0.54 20.87
CA GLY A 300 7.08 0.05 20.48
C GLY A 300 7.07 -1.24 19.67
N GLN A 301 5.94 -1.93 19.56
CA GLN A 301 5.82 -3.17 18.80
C GLN A 301 5.78 -2.89 17.30
N VAL A 302 6.38 -3.78 16.51
CA VAL A 302 6.33 -3.70 15.05
C VAL A 302 5.28 -4.67 14.54
N LYS A 303 4.22 -4.15 13.92
CA LYS A 303 3.24 -4.98 13.20
C LYS A 303 3.63 -5.12 11.75
N GLU A 304 3.47 -6.33 11.24
CA GLU A 304 3.77 -6.70 9.86
C GLU A 304 2.47 -7.02 9.11
N TYR A 305 2.30 -6.42 7.93
CA TYR A 305 1.18 -6.64 7.02
C TYR A 305 1.73 -7.09 5.66
N LYS A 306 1.22 -8.19 5.12
CA LYS A 306 1.61 -8.70 3.80
C LYS A 306 0.49 -8.53 2.80
N THR A 307 0.83 -8.14 1.58
CA THR A 307 -0.10 -8.17 0.46
C THR A 307 -0.40 -9.62 0.08
N GLN A 308 -1.55 -9.86 -0.56
CA GLN A 308 -1.72 -11.10 -1.32
C GLN A 308 -0.67 -11.18 -2.44
N PRO A 309 -0.25 -12.38 -2.88
CA PRO A 309 0.65 -12.54 -4.02
C PRO A 309 0.08 -11.85 -5.27
N GLN A 310 0.80 -10.87 -5.78
CA GLN A 310 0.43 -10.12 -6.98
C GLN A 310 1.22 -10.66 -8.18
N LYS A 311 0.60 -10.67 -9.36
CA LYS A 311 1.20 -11.19 -10.59
C LYS A 311 1.23 -10.16 -11.71
N TYR A 312 2.31 -10.13 -12.47
CA TYR A 312 2.39 -9.42 -13.74
C TYR A 312 2.98 -10.31 -14.82
N GLN A 313 2.50 -10.14 -16.05
CA GLN A 313 2.94 -10.94 -17.20
C GLN A 313 3.74 -10.05 -18.17
N VAL A 314 4.92 -10.52 -18.54
CA VAL A 314 5.75 -9.90 -19.57
C VAL A 314 5.64 -10.73 -20.83
N ALA A 315 5.10 -10.12 -21.89
CA ALA A 315 4.98 -10.73 -23.21
C ALA A 315 6.01 -10.12 -24.16
N LYS A 316 6.52 -10.94 -25.09
CA LYS A 316 7.35 -10.43 -26.19
C LYS A 316 6.47 -9.56 -27.10
N PRO A 317 6.92 -8.35 -27.51
CA PRO A 317 6.24 -7.60 -28.55
C PRO A 317 6.12 -8.47 -29.81
N SER A 318 4.92 -8.56 -30.38
CA SER A 318 4.68 -9.29 -31.61
C SER A 318 3.79 -8.47 -32.54
N ALA A 319 4.22 -8.32 -33.79
CA ALA A 319 3.42 -7.77 -34.87
C ALA A 319 3.45 -8.78 -36.02
N THR A 320 2.29 -9.15 -36.53
CA THR A 320 2.19 -10.07 -37.67
C THR A 320 2.07 -9.25 -38.95
N VAL A 321 3.14 -9.24 -39.76
CA VAL A 321 3.11 -8.67 -41.10
C VAL A 321 3.05 -9.82 -42.09
N SER A 322 1.91 -9.98 -42.77
CA SER A 322 1.74 -11.00 -43.81
C SER A 322 1.14 -10.39 -45.07
N SER A 323 1.59 -10.87 -46.24
CA SER A 323 1.02 -10.45 -47.52
C SER A 323 -0.30 -11.17 -47.77
N THR A 324 -1.37 -10.42 -47.96
CA THR A 324 -2.72 -10.95 -48.22
C THR A 324 -2.81 -11.76 -49.52
N LYS A 325 -1.89 -11.54 -50.47
CA LYS A 325 -1.83 -12.31 -51.73
C LYS A 325 -1.02 -13.60 -51.60
N MET A 326 -0.23 -13.76 -50.55
CA MET A 326 0.63 -14.93 -50.30
C MET A 326 -0.02 -16.00 -49.42
N ASN A 327 -1.31 -15.86 -49.06
CA ASN A 327 -2.07 -16.91 -48.36
C ASN A 327 -2.44 -18.08 -49.31
N VAL A 328 -1.42 -18.73 -49.87
CA VAL A 328 -1.54 -19.82 -50.85
C VAL A 328 -0.90 -21.08 -50.29
N ILE A 329 -1.56 -22.21 -50.50
CA ILE A 329 -1.02 -23.55 -50.22
C ILE A 329 -1.00 -24.31 -51.55
N TYR A 330 0.15 -24.87 -51.92
CA TYR A 330 0.28 -25.67 -53.13
C TYR A 330 -0.13 -27.11 -52.86
N ALA A 331 -1.09 -27.63 -53.62
CA ALA A 331 -1.52 -29.01 -53.51
C ALA A 331 -0.43 -29.99 -53.99
N GLY A 332 -0.41 -31.20 -53.43
CA GLY A 332 0.50 -32.28 -53.83
C GLY A 332 1.86 -32.27 -53.14
N ILE A 333 2.17 -31.26 -52.32
CA ILE A 333 3.45 -31.13 -51.62
C ILE A 333 3.29 -30.70 -50.16
N PRO A 334 4.28 -30.98 -49.29
CA PRO A 334 4.33 -30.42 -47.94
C PRO A 334 4.60 -28.91 -47.95
N ASN A 335 3.69 -28.14 -47.34
CA ASN A 335 3.82 -26.69 -47.20
C ASN A 335 4.18 -26.35 -45.74
N PRO A 336 5.36 -25.78 -45.45
CA PRO A 336 5.77 -25.46 -44.09
C PRO A 336 5.08 -24.19 -43.58
N PHE A 337 4.67 -24.23 -42.31
CA PHE A 337 4.00 -23.15 -41.58
C PHE A 337 4.62 -22.98 -40.19
N THR A 338 4.85 -21.73 -39.80
CA THR A 338 5.16 -21.36 -38.42
C THR A 338 3.94 -20.71 -37.77
N VAL A 339 3.52 -21.23 -36.61
CA VAL A 339 2.35 -20.73 -35.87
C VAL A 339 2.79 -20.29 -34.47
N SER A 340 2.47 -19.05 -34.12
CA SER A 340 2.75 -18.46 -32.81
C SER A 340 1.58 -17.59 -32.38
N ALA A 341 1.37 -17.48 -31.07
CA ALA A 341 0.35 -16.61 -30.49
C ALA A 341 0.93 -15.83 -29.32
N ALA A 342 0.69 -14.52 -29.29
CA ALA A 342 1.16 -13.66 -28.23
C ALA A 342 0.56 -14.08 -26.88
N GLY A 343 1.41 -14.17 -25.85
CA GLY A 343 0.98 -14.58 -24.51
C GLY A 343 0.85 -16.09 -24.29
N PHE A 344 1.17 -16.93 -25.29
CA PHE A 344 1.15 -18.39 -25.17
C PHE A 344 2.52 -19.01 -25.49
N PRO A 345 3.01 -19.97 -24.67
CA PRO A 345 4.20 -20.74 -25.00
C PRO A 345 3.95 -21.64 -26.22
N LEU A 346 4.98 -21.92 -27.02
CA LEU A 346 4.85 -22.69 -28.27
C LEU A 346 4.33 -24.12 -28.03
N GLU A 347 4.64 -24.73 -26.88
CA GLU A 347 4.13 -26.07 -26.54
C GLU A 347 2.62 -26.10 -26.24
N SER A 348 2.00 -24.98 -25.86
CA SER A 348 0.56 -24.94 -25.57
C SER A 348 -0.28 -24.69 -26.80
N ILE A 349 0.34 -24.31 -27.93
CA ILE A 349 -0.31 -23.99 -29.20
C ILE A 349 -0.59 -25.28 -29.97
N LYS A 350 -1.82 -25.39 -30.48
CA LYS A 350 -2.27 -26.45 -31.38
C LYS A 350 -2.91 -25.82 -32.61
N ALA A 351 -2.36 -26.10 -33.78
CA ALA A 351 -2.95 -25.77 -35.07
C ALA A 351 -3.66 -27.00 -35.67
N SER A 352 -4.76 -26.75 -36.37
CA SER A 352 -5.48 -27.76 -37.16
C SER A 352 -5.92 -27.16 -38.50
N ILE A 353 -6.23 -28.03 -39.47
CA ILE A 353 -6.70 -27.62 -40.79
C ILE A 353 -8.12 -28.14 -41.05
N SER A 354 -8.95 -27.35 -41.72
CA SER A 354 -10.34 -27.72 -42.04
C SER A 354 -10.46 -28.89 -43.02
N SER A 355 -9.46 -29.11 -43.87
CA SER A 355 -9.42 -30.17 -44.86
C SER A 355 -7.98 -30.49 -45.26
N GLY A 356 -7.68 -31.75 -45.58
CA GLY A 356 -6.32 -32.23 -45.83
C GLY A 356 -5.66 -32.81 -44.57
N SER A 357 -4.33 -32.74 -44.52
CA SER A 357 -3.56 -33.18 -43.35
C SER A 357 -2.56 -32.12 -42.91
N MET A 358 -2.38 -32.03 -41.60
CA MET A 358 -1.40 -31.16 -40.95
C MET A 358 -0.63 -32.00 -39.94
N SER A 359 0.70 -31.94 -39.99
CA SER A 359 1.59 -32.63 -39.05
C SER A 359 2.65 -31.68 -38.51
N GLY A 360 3.15 -31.94 -37.31
CA GLY A 360 4.12 -31.06 -36.62
C GLY A 360 3.68 -30.67 -35.22
N SER A 361 4.55 -29.96 -34.51
CA SER A 361 4.35 -29.51 -33.13
C SER A 361 5.27 -28.33 -32.81
N ASN A 362 5.10 -27.74 -31.62
CA ASN A 362 5.94 -26.64 -31.12
C ASN A 362 6.05 -25.47 -32.11
N GLY A 363 4.92 -25.08 -32.70
CA GLY A 363 4.82 -23.96 -33.62
C GLY A 363 5.31 -24.22 -35.04
N ASN A 364 5.80 -25.42 -35.38
CA ASN A 364 6.21 -25.78 -36.74
C ASN A 364 5.29 -26.88 -37.31
N TYR A 365 4.69 -26.62 -38.47
CA TYR A 365 3.72 -27.50 -39.09
C TYR A 365 3.99 -27.68 -40.59
N ASN A 366 3.68 -28.85 -41.12
CA ASN A 366 3.60 -29.12 -42.56
C ASN A 366 2.15 -29.41 -42.94
N VAL A 367 1.66 -28.69 -43.94
CA VAL A 367 0.31 -28.85 -44.48
C VAL A 367 0.39 -29.56 -45.83
N ASN A 368 -0.39 -30.64 -45.97
CA ASN A 368 -0.50 -31.38 -47.21
C ASN A 368 -1.97 -31.44 -47.68
N LEU A 369 -2.18 -31.08 -48.94
CA LEU A 369 -3.48 -31.10 -49.60
C LEU A 369 -3.40 -31.95 -50.87
N ALA A 370 -4.48 -32.66 -51.18
CA ALA A 370 -4.59 -33.43 -52.41
C ALA A 370 -4.86 -32.52 -53.62
N GLY A 371 -4.43 -32.95 -54.82
CA GLY A 371 -4.67 -32.21 -56.07
C GLY A 371 -6.14 -31.95 -56.38
N SER A 372 -7.05 -32.79 -55.88
CA SER A 372 -8.52 -32.61 -55.99
C SER A 372 -9.04 -31.37 -55.24
N GLN A 373 -8.26 -30.80 -54.34
CA GLN A 373 -8.64 -29.64 -53.54
C GLN A 373 -8.23 -28.30 -54.18
N VAL A 374 -7.55 -28.32 -55.34
CA VAL A 374 -7.17 -27.09 -56.04
C VAL A 374 -8.41 -26.26 -56.40
N GLY A 375 -8.36 -24.96 -56.11
CA GLY A 375 -9.46 -24.02 -56.31
C GLY A 375 -10.37 -23.84 -55.10
N GLN A 376 -10.19 -24.65 -54.05
CA GLN A 376 -10.92 -24.50 -52.78
C GLN A 376 -10.21 -23.53 -51.83
N GLU A 377 -10.91 -23.12 -50.78
CA GLU A 377 -10.33 -22.44 -49.62
C GLU A 377 -10.29 -23.39 -48.42
N VAL A 378 -9.19 -23.36 -47.67
CA VAL A 378 -9.02 -24.11 -46.43
C VAL A 378 -8.66 -23.17 -45.29
N SER A 379 -9.11 -23.49 -44.09
CA SER A 379 -8.83 -22.69 -42.90
C SER A 379 -7.84 -23.41 -41.99
N ILE A 380 -6.81 -22.69 -41.55
CA ILE A 380 -5.96 -23.09 -40.44
C ILE A 380 -6.54 -22.48 -39.16
N ASN A 381 -6.95 -23.33 -38.23
CA ASN A 381 -7.49 -22.93 -36.94
C ASN A 381 -6.41 -23.06 -35.88
N VAL A 382 -6.24 -22.03 -35.06
CA VAL A 382 -5.24 -22.01 -34.00
C VAL A 382 -5.94 -21.98 -32.65
N SER A 383 -5.49 -22.83 -31.75
CA SER A 383 -5.98 -22.91 -30.38
C SER A 383 -4.81 -23.02 -29.41
N ALA A 384 -5.00 -22.64 -28.16
CA ALA A 384 -4.02 -22.89 -27.12
C ALA A 384 -4.67 -23.38 -25.83
N SER A 385 -3.92 -24.17 -25.07
CA SER A 385 -4.33 -24.58 -23.73
C SER A 385 -3.99 -23.49 -22.71
N ASN A 386 -4.97 -23.06 -21.92
CA ASN A 386 -4.78 -22.18 -20.78
C ASN A 386 -5.48 -22.78 -19.56
N ALA A 387 -4.72 -23.09 -18.50
CA ALA A 387 -5.24 -23.65 -17.25
C ALA A 387 -6.20 -24.86 -17.45
N GLY A 388 -5.86 -25.76 -18.39
CA GLY A 388 -6.65 -26.95 -18.71
C GLY A 388 -7.85 -26.74 -19.64
N LYS A 389 -8.18 -25.49 -20.01
CA LYS A 389 -9.22 -25.17 -21.00
C LYS A 389 -8.60 -24.81 -22.35
N THR A 390 -9.23 -25.25 -23.44
CA THR A 390 -8.81 -24.89 -24.80
C THR A 390 -9.45 -23.56 -25.19
N VAL A 391 -8.64 -22.59 -25.56
CA VAL A 391 -9.07 -21.28 -26.06
C VAL A 391 -8.81 -21.22 -27.57
N SER A 392 -9.84 -20.85 -28.34
CA SER A 392 -9.68 -20.59 -29.77
C SER A 392 -8.99 -19.24 -29.98
N LEU A 393 -7.92 -19.21 -30.75
CA LEU A 393 -7.11 -18.02 -31.03
C LEU A 393 -7.38 -17.42 -32.41
N GLY A 394 -8.31 -18.02 -33.15
CA GLY A 394 -8.74 -17.55 -34.46
C GLY A 394 -8.48 -18.56 -35.57
N SER A 395 -8.85 -18.14 -36.78
CA SER A 395 -8.79 -18.96 -37.99
C SER A 395 -8.37 -18.09 -39.17
N GLN A 396 -7.46 -18.59 -40.00
CA GLN A 396 -6.99 -17.91 -41.20
C GLN A 396 -7.25 -18.77 -42.44
N LYS A 397 -7.83 -18.13 -43.46
CA LYS A 397 -8.15 -18.77 -44.75
C LYS A 397 -6.97 -18.72 -45.72
N PHE A 398 -6.75 -19.84 -46.39
CA PHE A 398 -5.75 -20.05 -47.42
C PHE A 398 -6.39 -20.58 -48.70
N ARG A 399 -5.90 -20.11 -49.84
CA ARG A 399 -6.33 -20.55 -51.16
C ARG A 399 -5.48 -21.72 -51.62
N VAL A 400 -6.12 -22.79 -52.06
CA VAL A 400 -5.41 -23.96 -52.58
C VAL A 400 -5.12 -23.76 -54.07
N LYS A 401 -3.84 -23.71 -54.43
CA LYS A 401 -3.41 -23.57 -55.83
C LYS A 401 -2.74 -24.84 -56.33
N ALA A 402 -2.86 -25.08 -57.64
CA ALA A 402 -2.00 -26.05 -58.32
C ALA A 402 -0.57 -25.53 -58.36
N ILE A 403 0.37 -26.46 -58.42
CA ILE A 403 1.76 -26.16 -58.76
C ILE A 403 1.77 -25.55 -60.18
N PRO A 404 2.56 -24.49 -60.43
CA PRO A 404 2.67 -23.91 -61.77
C PRO A 404 3.02 -24.98 -62.83
N LYS A 405 2.64 -24.73 -64.08
CA LYS A 405 2.95 -25.66 -65.16
C LYS A 405 4.46 -25.66 -65.42
N PRO A 406 5.13 -26.82 -65.47
CA PRO A 406 6.54 -26.89 -65.80
C PRO A 406 6.79 -26.52 -67.26
N ILE A 407 8.05 -26.30 -67.59
CA ILE A 407 8.55 -26.10 -68.95
C ILE A 407 9.30 -27.36 -69.35
N ALA A 408 9.01 -27.86 -70.54
CA ALA A 408 9.74 -28.99 -71.08
C ALA A 408 11.15 -28.57 -71.52
N LYS A 409 12.16 -29.40 -71.22
CA LYS A 409 13.55 -29.14 -71.58
C LYS A 409 14.20 -30.41 -72.13
N VAL A 410 15.13 -30.25 -73.07
CA VAL A 410 16.00 -31.33 -73.56
C VAL A 410 17.44 -30.83 -73.42
N GLY A 411 18.25 -31.51 -72.62
CA GLY A 411 19.61 -31.04 -72.28
C GLY A 411 19.62 -29.64 -71.65
N GLY A 412 18.64 -29.34 -70.80
CA GLY A 412 18.46 -28.03 -70.17
C GLY A 412 17.95 -26.90 -71.07
N ARG A 413 17.59 -27.20 -72.34
CA ARG A 413 17.13 -26.18 -73.31
C ARG A 413 15.64 -26.32 -73.64
N SER A 414 14.94 -25.19 -73.78
CA SER A 414 13.54 -25.11 -74.20
C SER A 414 13.35 -24.92 -75.72
N GLY A 415 14.41 -25.04 -76.51
CA GLY A 415 14.41 -24.90 -77.97
C GLY A 415 15.65 -24.17 -78.51
N GLY A 416 15.59 -23.80 -79.78
CA GLY A 416 16.61 -22.99 -80.46
C GLY A 416 17.67 -23.80 -81.21
N ASP A 417 18.81 -23.17 -81.48
CA ASP A 417 19.90 -23.81 -82.23
C ASP A 417 20.69 -24.78 -81.34
N VAL A 418 20.95 -25.98 -81.83
CA VAL A 418 21.71 -27.00 -81.10
C VAL A 418 22.62 -27.78 -82.04
N ALA A 419 23.84 -28.09 -81.60
CA ALA A 419 24.75 -28.93 -82.37
C ALA A 419 24.20 -30.35 -82.48
N SER A 420 24.37 -31.00 -83.64
CA SER A 420 23.89 -32.38 -83.86
C SER A 420 24.39 -33.38 -82.82
N VAL A 421 25.64 -33.27 -82.37
CA VAL A 421 26.23 -34.15 -81.35
C VAL A 421 25.55 -33.97 -80.00
N GLN A 422 25.25 -32.72 -79.61
CA GLN A 422 24.63 -32.40 -78.32
C GLN A 422 23.21 -32.97 -78.24
N LEU A 423 22.38 -32.78 -79.27
CA LEU A 423 21.01 -33.31 -79.23
C LEU A 423 20.99 -34.85 -79.27
N LYS A 424 21.99 -35.47 -79.91
CA LYS A 424 22.16 -36.94 -79.92
C LYS A 424 22.63 -37.50 -78.58
N SER A 425 23.41 -36.73 -77.80
CA SER A 425 23.88 -37.18 -76.48
C SER A 425 22.77 -37.18 -75.43
N GLU A 426 21.76 -36.31 -75.57
CA GLU A 426 20.63 -36.28 -74.65
C GLU A 426 19.86 -37.61 -74.67
N SER A 427 19.38 -38.03 -73.50
CA SER A 427 18.69 -39.31 -73.31
C SER A 427 17.20 -39.15 -72.97
N GLU A 428 16.75 -37.94 -72.66
CA GLU A 428 15.36 -37.71 -72.26
C GLU A 428 14.89 -36.27 -72.48
N ILE A 429 13.57 -36.11 -72.43
CA ILE A 429 12.87 -34.85 -72.23
C ILE A 429 12.46 -34.75 -70.75
N GLU A 430 12.79 -33.64 -70.13
CA GLU A 430 12.50 -33.34 -68.73
C GLU A 430 11.43 -32.25 -68.63
N ALA A 431 10.76 -32.17 -67.49
CA ALA A 431 9.84 -31.09 -67.16
C ALA A 431 10.30 -30.44 -65.85
N ASP A 432 10.60 -29.15 -65.92
CA ASP A 432 11.23 -28.41 -64.84
C ASP A 432 10.52 -27.06 -64.60
N LEU A 433 10.64 -26.53 -63.39
CA LEU A 433 10.08 -25.23 -63.01
C LEU A 433 11.19 -24.27 -62.59
N ASP A 434 11.39 -23.24 -63.39
CA ASP A 434 12.27 -22.13 -63.03
C ASP A 434 11.60 -21.27 -61.94
N ASP A 435 12.39 -20.80 -60.97
CA ASP A 435 11.98 -19.86 -59.90
C ASP A 435 10.82 -20.31 -58.99
N PHE A 436 10.65 -21.63 -58.77
CA PHE A 436 9.67 -22.14 -57.81
C PHE A 436 10.28 -22.37 -56.41
N PRO A 437 9.67 -21.88 -55.30
CA PRO A 437 10.25 -21.98 -53.96
C PRO A 437 10.35 -23.39 -53.38
N PHE A 438 9.75 -24.39 -54.05
CA PHE A 438 9.72 -25.77 -53.60
C PHE A 438 10.45 -26.64 -54.60
N ASP A 439 11.23 -27.59 -54.10
CA ASP A 439 11.81 -28.65 -54.93
C ASP A 439 10.70 -29.65 -55.33
N VAL A 440 10.34 -29.64 -56.61
CA VAL A 440 9.28 -30.48 -57.17
C VAL A 440 9.75 -31.18 -58.43
N LYS A 441 9.38 -32.45 -58.56
CA LYS A 441 9.76 -33.28 -59.72
C LYS A 441 8.54 -33.61 -60.56
N PHE A 442 8.63 -33.35 -61.85
CA PHE A 442 7.62 -33.74 -62.83
C PHE A 442 8.08 -34.95 -63.62
N LYS A 443 7.12 -35.79 -64.03
CA LYS A 443 7.37 -36.95 -64.88
C LYS A 443 6.71 -36.73 -66.24
N ILE A 444 7.47 -36.84 -67.33
CA ILE A 444 6.90 -36.88 -68.68
C ILE A 444 6.21 -38.24 -68.88
N GLN A 445 4.97 -38.19 -69.36
CA GLN A 445 4.14 -39.37 -69.64
C GLN A 445 4.21 -39.77 -71.12
N ARG A 446 4.15 -38.78 -72.01
CA ARG A 446 4.21 -38.98 -73.47
C ARG A 446 4.60 -37.71 -74.19
N TYR A 447 5.07 -37.85 -75.42
CA TYR A 447 5.32 -36.77 -76.38
C TYR A 447 5.26 -37.33 -77.80
N LYS A 448 5.27 -36.46 -78.80
CA LYS A 448 5.51 -36.79 -80.21
C LYS A 448 6.79 -36.12 -80.66
N LEU A 449 7.63 -36.86 -81.37
CA LEU A 449 8.86 -36.36 -81.97
C LEU A 449 8.63 -36.24 -83.48
N THR A 450 8.67 -35.02 -84.01
CA THR A 450 8.61 -34.75 -85.45
C THR A 450 9.99 -34.31 -85.93
N ILE A 451 10.57 -35.03 -86.90
CA ILE A 451 11.86 -34.70 -87.49
C ILE A 451 11.67 -34.35 -88.97
N ILE A 452 12.21 -33.22 -89.39
CA ILE A 452 12.20 -32.73 -90.77
C ILE A 452 13.65 -32.55 -91.22
N LYS A 453 14.15 -33.48 -92.03
CA LYS A 453 15.50 -33.38 -92.62
C LYS A 453 15.47 -32.50 -93.86
N PRO A 454 16.60 -31.88 -94.27
CA PRO A 454 16.66 -31.13 -95.52
C PRO A 454 16.23 -31.99 -96.71
N ARG A 455 15.23 -31.53 -97.48
CA ARG A 455 14.69 -32.20 -98.68
C ARG A 455 14.10 -33.60 -98.40
N SER A 456 13.56 -33.84 -97.21
CA SER A 456 12.86 -35.09 -96.87
C SER A 456 11.50 -34.83 -96.25
N ASP A 457 10.60 -35.80 -96.35
CA ASP A 457 9.30 -35.75 -95.67
C ASP A 457 9.46 -35.80 -94.15
N ALA A 458 8.49 -35.20 -93.44
CA ALA A 458 8.46 -35.22 -91.98
C ALA A 458 8.15 -36.62 -91.46
N ILE A 459 8.92 -37.08 -90.46
CA ILE A 459 8.62 -38.30 -89.71
C ILE A 459 8.11 -37.92 -88.33
N THR A 460 6.98 -38.48 -87.90
CA THR A 460 6.44 -38.28 -86.55
C THR A 460 6.38 -39.60 -85.80
N ILE A 461 6.97 -39.63 -84.61
CA ILE A 461 7.08 -40.83 -83.76
C ILE A 461 6.54 -40.49 -82.37
N SER A 462 5.65 -41.33 -81.85
CA SER A 462 5.17 -41.20 -80.46
C SER A 462 6.21 -41.74 -79.48
N GLY A 463 6.56 -40.94 -78.47
CA GLY A 463 7.37 -41.33 -77.32
C GLY A 463 6.50 -41.66 -76.10
N SER A 464 6.93 -42.65 -75.32
CA SER A 464 6.32 -43.03 -74.04
C SER A 464 7.32 -42.76 -72.90
N GLY A 465 6.86 -42.10 -71.84
CA GLY A 465 7.74 -41.58 -70.78
C GLY A 465 8.59 -40.38 -71.26
N GLY A 466 9.59 -40.00 -70.45
CA GLY A 466 10.56 -38.94 -70.82
C GLY A 466 11.73 -39.44 -71.65
N SER A 467 12.06 -40.73 -71.60
CA SER A 467 13.27 -41.26 -72.23
C SER A 467 13.18 -41.35 -73.75
N PHE A 468 14.33 -41.17 -74.42
CA PHE A 468 14.53 -41.38 -75.84
C PHE A 468 14.91 -42.84 -76.09
N ALA A 469 13.91 -43.72 -76.21
CA ALA A 469 14.08 -45.15 -76.43
C ALA A 469 13.52 -45.63 -77.78
N GLY A 470 13.98 -46.79 -78.25
CA GLY A 470 13.43 -47.48 -79.42
C GLY A 470 13.39 -46.61 -80.69
N PRO A 471 12.23 -46.50 -81.38
CA PRO A 471 12.10 -45.70 -82.59
C PRO A 471 12.50 -44.23 -82.43
N VAL A 472 12.26 -43.64 -81.25
CA VAL A 472 12.66 -42.25 -80.96
C VAL A 472 14.18 -42.11 -80.97
N ARG A 473 14.91 -43.03 -80.31
CA ARG A 473 16.38 -43.01 -80.26
C ARG A 473 16.98 -43.14 -81.66
N ALA A 474 16.43 -44.05 -82.48
CA ALA A 474 16.85 -44.24 -83.87
C ALA A 474 16.64 -42.96 -84.70
N ALA A 475 15.47 -42.32 -84.55
CA ALA A 475 15.16 -41.04 -85.18
C ALA A 475 16.16 -39.94 -84.79
N ILE A 476 16.42 -39.76 -83.49
CA ILE A 476 17.39 -38.77 -82.97
C ILE A 476 18.81 -39.03 -83.50
N ASN A 477 19.27 -40.29 -83.50
CA ASN A 477 20.59 -40.65 -84.02
C ASN A 477 20.74 -40.34 -85.53
N SER A 478 19.63 -40.34 -86.27
CA SER A 478 19.61 -40.10 -87.71
C SER A 478 19.64 -38.61 -88.12
N ILE A 479 19.58 -37.69 -87.15
CA ILE A 479 19.62 -36.24 -87.35
C ILE A 479 20.97 -35.82 -87.94
N THR A 480 20.96 -34.90 -88.90
CA THR A 480 22.13 -34.24 -89.47
C THR A 480 22.01 -32.71 -89.38
N PRO A 481 23.09 -31.94 -89.55
CA PRO A 481 23.02 -30.48 -89.70
C PRO A 481 21.95 -30.05 -90.70
N GLY A 482 21.16 -29.03 -90.34
CA GLY A 482 20.01 -28.53 -91.09
C GLY A 482 18.67 -29.22 -90.77
N THR A 483 18.66 -30.26 -89.94
CA THR A 483 17.43 -30.93 -89.50
C THR A 483 16.65 -30.06 -88.50
N ARG A 484 15.32 -29.99 -88.65
CA ARG A 484 14.43 -29.42 -87.64
C ARG A 484 13.79 -30.52 -86.81
N VAL A 485 13.81 -30.36 -85.49
CA VAL A 485 13.29 -31.35 -84.53
C VAL A 485 12.24 -30.68 -83.66
N PHE A 486 11.05 -31.24 -83.63
CA PHE A 486 9.95 -30.77 -82.82
C PHE A 486 9.56 -31.84 -81.79
N PHE A 487 9.43 -31.45 -80.54
CA PHE A 487 8.76 -32.24 -79.52
C PHE A 487 7.39 -31.61 -79.28
N GLU A 488 6.34 -32.36 -79.59
CA GLU A 488 4.95 -31.89 -79.61
C GLU A 488 4.08 -32.79 -78.70
N ASP A 489 2.87 -32.33 -78.36
CA ASP A 489 1.94 -33.08 -77.50
C ASP A 489 2.59 -33.61 -76.20
N ILE A 490 3.50 -32.82 -75.61
CA ILE A 490 4.25 -33.20 -74.42
C ILE A 490 3.30 -33.17 -73.22
N VAL A 491 3.12 -34.30 -72.54
CA VAL A 491 2.29 -34.40 -71.34
C VAL A 491 3.16 -34.75 -70.14
N SER A 492 3.09 -33.95 -69.09
CA SER A 492 3.77 -34.19 -67.80
C SER A 492 2.77 -34.38 -66.66
N VAL A 493 3.13 -35.14 -65.63
CA VAL A 493 2.40 -35.23 -64.37
C VAL A 493 3.26 -34.73 -63.20
N GLY A 494 2.68 -33.88 -62.35
CA GLY A 494 3.32 -33.39 -61.13
C GLY A 494 3.01 -34.23 -59.89
N PRO A 495 3.59 -33.90 -58.73
CA PRO A 495 3.28 -34.58 -57.46
C PRO A 495 1.84 -34.33 -56.98
N ASP A 496 1.15 -33.32 -57.52
CA ASP A 496 -0.28 -33.09 -57.34
C ASP A 496 -1.18 -34.07 -58.11
N GLY A 497 -0.59 -34.96 -58.92
CA GLY A 497 -1.29 -35.96 -59.72
C GLY A 497 -1.98 -35.40 -60.97
N ARG A 498 -1.83 -34.10 -61.27
CA ARG A 498 -2.47 -33.46 -62.41
C ARG A 498 -1.61 -33.58 -63.66
N GLN A 499 -2.27 -33.89 -64.78
CA GLN A 499 -1.63 -33.88 -66.09
C GLN A 499 -1.61 -32.47 -66.67
N ASN A 500 -0.46 -32.07 -67.20
CA ASN A 500 -0.25 -30.80 -67.90
C ASN A 500 0.22 -31.08 -69.32
N VAL A 501 -0.44 -30.46 -70.30
CA VAL A 501 0.07 -30.37 -71.68
C VAL A 501 1.02 -29.20 -71.72
N LEU A 502 2.26 -29.47 -72.12
CA LEU A 502 3.36 -28.50 -72.15
C LEU A 502 3.55 -27.93 -73.56
N PRO A 503 4.09 -26.71 -73.68
CA PRO A 503 4.42 -26.13 -74.98
C PRO A 503 5.40 -27.01 -75.77
N SER A 504 5.25 -27.03 -77.09
CA SER A 504 6.16 -27.75 -77.98
C SER A 504 7.57 -27.16 -77.96
N LEU A 505 8.58 -28.01 -78.08
CA LEU A 505 9.98 -27.60 -78.25
C LEU A 505 10.35 -27.66 -79.72
N ALA A 506 11.09 -26.66 -80.20
CA ALA A 506 11.59 -26.61 -81.56
C ALA A 506 13.09 -26.40 -81.56
N PHE A 507 13.83 -27.33 -82.17
CA PHE A 507 15.28 -27.28 -82.31
C PHE A 507 15.68 -27.21 -83.78
N THR A 508 16.62 -26.31 -84.09
CA THR A 508 17.30 -26.29 -85.38
C THR A 508 18.70 -26.85 -85.20
N VAL A 509 18.98 -27.97 -85.88
CA VAL A 509 20.26 -28.64 -85.73
C VAL A 509 21.30 -27.96 -86.62
N LYS A 510 22.39 -27.48 -86.01
CA LYS A 510 23.54 -26.87 -86.69
C LYS A 510 24.67 -27.86 -86.92
#